data_AF-A0A963YU86-F1
#
_entry.id   AF-A0A963YU86-F1
#
_cell.length_a   1.000
_cell.length_b   1.000
_cell.length_c   1.000
_cell.angle_alpha   90.00
_cell.angle_beta   90.00
_cell.angle_gamma   90.00
#
_symmetry.space_group_name_H-M   'P 1'
#
loop_
_entity.id
_entity.type
_entity.pdbx_description
1 polymer ?
#
loop_
_entity_poly.entity_id
_entity_poly.type
_entity_poly.pdbx_seq_one_letter_code
_entity_poly.pdbx_strand_id
1 'polypeptide(L)'
;MKLLDPSARRVFLIAPTPFQVNGALALDDIPRMVDFFLARGVSGFTILGMMGETVKLTEAESRAVTAVWHSSRRRCPRYGCSLRGC
;
A
#
# COMPACT_ATOMS: atom_id res chain seq x y z
N MET A 1 12.74 11.34 -10.00
CA MET A 1 12.09 10.54 -8.93
C MET A 1 12.92 10.69 -7.66
N LYS A 2 12.33 10.84 -6.46
CA LYS A 2 13.11 10.94 -5.21
C LYS A 2 12.88 9.67 -4.38
N LEU A 3 13.93 8.87 -4.22
CA LEU A 3 13.95 7.70 -3.37
C LEU A 3 13.91 8.13 -1.90
N LEU A 4 13.55 7.20 -1.00
CA LEU A 4 13.72 7.43 0.43
C LEU A 4 15.21 7.61 0.72
N ASP A 5 15.53 8.65 1.49
CA ASP A 5 16.89 8.96 1.91
C ASP A 5 16.94 9.04 3.45
N PRO A 6 18.13 8.95 4.08
CA PRO A 6 18.26 8.93 5.53
C PRO A 6 17.73 10.19 6.26
N SER A 7 17.47 11.29 5.54
CA SER A 7 16.88 12.50 6.11
C SER A 7 15.35 12.46 6.19
N ALA A 8 14.71 11.38 5.71
CA ALA A 8 13.25 11.24 5.72
C ALA A 8 12.68 11.24 7.14
N ARG A 9 12.12 12.37 7.57
CA ARG A 9 11.40 12.53 8.84
C ARG A 9 9.88 12.58 8.61
N ARG A 10 9.30 11.43 8.23
CA ARG A 10 7.89 11.31 7.84
C ARG A 10 7.27 10.02 8.38
N VAL A 11 5.94 9.99 8.46
CA VAL A 11 5.18 8.81 8.90
C VAL A 11 4.88 7.94 7.69
N PHE A 12 5.46 6.74 7.65
CA PHE A 12 5.18 5.71 6.65
C PHE A 12 4.40 4.57 7.30
N LEU A 13 3.20 4.30 6.79
CA LEU A 13 2.31 3.30 7.36
C LEU A 13 2.52 1.95 6.66
N ILE A 14 2.64 0.88 7.43
CA ILE A 14 2.56 -0.48 6.90
C ILE A 14 1.07 -0.79 6.72
N ALA A 15 0.61 -0.83 5.47
CA ALA A 15 -0.80 -1.03 5.19
C ALA A 15 -1.16 -2.52 5.23
N PRO A 16 -2.26 -2.89 5.92
CA PRO A 16 -2.78 -4.24 5.85
C PRO A 16 -3.38 -4.53 4.46
N THR A 17 -3.48 -5.80 4.09
CA THR A 17 -4.24 -6.21 2.90
C THR A 17 -5.70 -6.39 3.33
N PRO A 18 -6.67 -5.66 2.75
CA PRO A 18 -8.06 -5.79 3.16
C PRO A 18 -8.64 -7.10 2.60
N PHE A 19 -9.23 -7.89 3.47
CA PHE A 19 -9.95 -9.13 3.14
C PHE A 19 -11.41 -9.03 3.55
N GLN A 20 -12.28 -9.67 2.77
CA GLN A 20 -13.66 -9.93 3.12
C GLN A 20 -13.75 -11.07 4.14
N VAL A 21 -14.90 -11.21 4.79
CA VAL A 21 -15.15 -12.26 5.81
C VAL A 21 -14.98 -13.67 5.24
N ASN A 22 -15.22 -13.85 3.94
CA ASN A 22 -15.03 -15.12 3.22
C ASN A 22 -13.56 -15.39 2.82
N GLY A 23 -12.62 -14.51 3.16
CA GLY A 23 -11.21 -14.62 2.79
C GLY A 23 -10.86 -14.08 1.40
N ALA A 24 -11.82 -13.55 0.64
CA ALA A 24 -11.55 -12.92 -0.65
C ALA A 24 -10.90 -11.53 -0.47
N LEU A 25 -10.13 -11.08 -1.46
CA LEU A 25 -9.55 -9.73 -1.46
C LEU A 25 -10.62 -8.65 -1.60
N ALA A 26 -10.59 -7.66 -0.71
CA ALA A 26 -11.44 -6.47 -0.77
C ALA A 26 -10.71 -5.32 -1.49
N LEU A 27 -10.44 -5.50 -2.79
CA LEU A 27 -9.65 -4.55 -3.59
C LEU A 27 -10.28 -3.14 -3.65
N ASP A 28 -11.61 -3.06 -3.69
CA ASP A 28 -12.35 -1.79 -3.75
C ASP A 28 -12.25 -0.95 -2.46
N ASP A 29 -11.82 -1.56 -1.36
CA ASP A 29 -11.61 -0.86 -0.09
C ASP A 29 -10.22 -0.20 -0.01
N ILE A 30 -9.28 -0.58 -0.87
CA ILE A 30 -7.92 0.00 -0.89
C ILE A 30 -7.94 1.52 -1.09
N PRO A 31 -8.67 2.09 -2.07
CA PRO A 31 -8.74 3.55 -2.23
C PRO A 31 -9.32 4.27 -1.01
N ARG A 32 -10.35 3.68 -0.38
CA ARG A 32 -10.99 4.26 0.81
C ARG A 32 -10.03 4.28 2.00
N MET A 33 -9.29 3.18 2.18
CA MET A 33 -8.27 3.05 3.20
C MET A 33 -7.12 4.05 2.99
N VAL A 34 -6.68 4.23 1.73
CA VAL A 34 -5.69 5.25 1.36
C VAL A 34 -6.18 6.65 1.75
N ASP A 35 -7.39 7.02 1.36
CA ASP A 35 -7.95 8.34 1.64
C ASP A 35 -8.07 8.58 3.16
N PHE A 36 -8.48 7.56 3.93
CA PHE A 36 -8.58 7.61 5.38
C PHE A 36 -7.24 7.87 6.08
N PHE A 37 -6.16 7.23 5.64
CA PHE A 37 -4.84 7.38 6.23
C PHE A 37 -4.13 8.65 5.77
N LEU A 38 -4.33 9.06 4.52
CA LEU A 38 -3.83 10.34 4.02
C LEU A 38 -4.46 11.51 4.79
N ALA A 39 -5.77 11.44 5.07
CA ALA A 39 -6.46 12.44 5.89
C ALA A 39 -5.88 12.56 7.33
N ARG A 40 -5.15 11.55 7.80
CA ARG A 40 -4.49 11.53 9.12
C ARG A 40 -3.03 11.96 9.08
N GLY A 41 -2.52 12.42 7.93
CA GLY A 41 -1.15 12.92 7.78
C GLY A 41 -0.10 11.85 7.50
N VAL A 42 -0.50 10.64 7.11
CA VAL A 42 0.44 9.62 6.61
C VAL A 42 1.10 10.14 5.33
N SER A 43 2.42 10.02 5.29
CA SER A 43 3.22 10.52 4.15
C SER A 43 3.46 9.49 3.06
N GLY A 44 3.23 8.21 3.34
CA GLY A 44 3.38 7.13 2.37
C GLY A 44 3.02 5.76 2.96
N PHE A 45 2.97 4.76 2.09
CA PHE A 45 2.54 3.40 2.44
C PHE A 45 3.59 2.37 2.05
N THR A 46 3.86 1.47 2.98
CA THR A 46 4.58 0.23 2.73
C THR A 46 3.55 -0.88 2.60
N ILE A 47 3.57 -1.60 1.48
CA ILE A 47 2.63 -2.70 1.20
C ILE A 47 3.41 -3.97 0.89
N LEU A 48 2.77 -5.13 1.07
CA LEU A 48 3.38 -6.45 0.82
C LEU A 48 4.69 -6.68 1.60
N GLY A 49 4.76 -6.21 2.85
CA GLY A 49 5.86 -6.53 3.76
C GLY A 49 5.74 -7.93 4.35
N MET A 50 6.84 -8.49 4.88
CA MET A 50 6.85 -9.81 5.56
C MET A 50 5.85 -9.93 6.71
N MET A 51 5.46 -8.80 7.33
CA MET A 51 4.44 -8.74 8.37
C MET A 51 2.99 -8.82 7.83
N GLY A 52 2.79 -8.94 6.51
CA GLY A 52 1.53 -8.62 5.83
C GLY A 52 1.10 -9.63 4.78
N GLU A 53 1.09 -10.92 5.13
CA GLU A 53 0.27 -11.91 4.42
C GLU A 53 0.74 -12.24 3.00
N THR A 54 1.95 -11.83 2.61
CA THR A 54 2.57 -12.21 1.32
C THR A 54 2.73 -13.72 1.15
N VAL A 55 2.79 -14.48 2.26
CA VAL A 55 2.77 -15.96 2.27
C VAL A 55 1.36 -16.55 2.17
N LYS A 56 0.30 -15.76 2.37
CA LYS A 56 -1.10 -16.18 2.25
C LYS A 56 -1.71 -15.83 0.90
N LEU A 57 -1.09 -14.89 0.18
CA LEU A 57 -1.52 -14.46 -1.13
C LEU A 57 -0.85 -15.30 -2.22
N THR A 58 -1.63 -15.69 -3.21
CA THR A 58 -1.07 -16.17 -4.47
C THR A 58 -0.32 -15.03 -5.18
N GLU A 59 0.52 -15.40 -6.15
CA GLU A 59 1.23 -14.44 -6.97
C GLU A 59 0.27 -13.55 -7.78
N ALA A 60 -0.85 -14.12 -8.25
CA ALA A 60 -1.89 -13.39 -8.96
C ALA A 60 -2.58 -12.35 -8.07
N GLU A 61 -2.91 -12.72 -6.84
CA GLU A 61 -3.49 -11.82 -5.84
C GLU A 61 -2.52 -10.71 -5.45
N SER A 62 -1.24 -11.04 -5.25
CA SER A 62 -0.19 -10.05 -4.97
C SER A 62 -0.06 -9.01 -6.08
N ARG A 63 -0.16 -9.45 -7.35
CA ARG A 63 -0.19 -8.55 -8.51
C ARG A 63 -1.45 -7.67 -8.53
N ALA A 64 -2.61 -8.24 -8.25
CA ALA A 64 -3.88 -7.50 -8.23
C ALA A 64 -3.86 -6.39 -7.16
N VAL A 65 -3.45 -6.73 -5.94
CA VAL A 65 -3.28 -5.77 -4.85
C VAL A 65 -2.30 -4.67 -5.27
N THR A 66 -1.12 -5.05 -5.77
CA THR A 66 -0.09 -4.12 -6.26
C THR A 66 -0.65 -3.14 -7.31
N ALA A 67 -1.41 -3.64 -8.29
CA ALA A 67 -2.00 -2.83 -9.35
C ALA A 67 -2.98 -1.77 -8.80
N VAL A 68 -3.81 -2.13 -7.82
CA VAL A 68 -4.78 -1.20 -7.20
C VAL A 68 -4.07 -0.15 -6.34
N TRP A 69 -3.01 -0.54 -5.64
CA TRP A 69 -2.18 0.42 -4.92
C TRP A 69 -1.44 1.38 -5.86
N HIS A 70 -0.95 0.88 -7.00
CA HIS A 70 -0.35 1.72 -8.05
C HIS A 70 -1.33 2.75 -8.61
N SER A 71 -2.57 2.35 -8.90
CA SER A 71 -3.58 3.28 -9.42
C SER A 71 -3.95 4.36 -8.38
N SER A 72 -3.88 4.01 -7.10
CA SER A 72 -4.12 4.91 -5.97
C SER A 72 -2.98 5.89 -5.69
N ARG A 73 -1.79 5.72 -6.32
CA ARG A 73 -0.62 6.61 -6.13
C ARG A 73 -0.88 8.06 -6.48
N ARG A 74 -1.81 8.36 -7.39
CA ARG A 74 -2.16 9.74 -7.75
C ARG A 74 -2.71 10.55 -6.57
N ARG A 75 -3.19 9.87 -5.52
CA ARG A 75 -3.74 10.49 -4.31
C ARG A 75 -2.68 10.80 -3.25
N CYS A 76 -1.53 10.12 -3.30
CA CYS A 76 -0.46 10.28 -2.31
C CYS A 76 0.53 11.39 -2.74
N PRO A 77 0.92 12.33 -1.86
CA PRO A 77 1.89 13.37 -2.19
C PRO A 77 3.31 12.78 -2.33
N ARG A 78 3.65 12.32 -3.54
CA ARG A 78 5.00 12.16 -4.13
C ARG A 78 6.10 11.40 -3.35
N TYR A 79 5.87 10.82 -2.18
CA TYR A 79 6.89 10.10 -1.39
C TYR A 79 6.38 8.76 -0.87
N GLY A 80 7.17 7.69 -1.08
CA GLY A 80 7.01 6.41 -0.38
C GLY A 80 5.91 5.47 -0.87
N CYS A 81 6.06 4.95 -2.10
CA CYS A 81 5.42 3.69 -2.47
C CYS A 81 6.52 2.70 -2.85
N SER A 82 6.93 1.85 -1.90
CA SER A 82 8.04 0.90 -2.05
C SER A 82 7.65 -0.39 -2.77
N LEU A 83 6.88 -0.29 -3.87
CA LEU A 83 6.62 -1.43 -4.74
C LEU A 83 7.87 -1.67 -5.58
N ARG A 84 8.56 -2.80 -5.35
CA ARG A 84 9.64 -3.26 -6.23
C ARG A 84 9.03 -3.47 -7.63
N GLY A 85 9.65 -2.88 -8.65
CA GLY A 85 9.20 -3.01 -10.05
C GLY A 85 8.52 -1.77 -10.64
N CYS A 86 8.77 -0.59 -10.09
CA CYS A 86 8.56 0.69 -10.80
C CYS A 86 9.89 1.36 -11.06
#